data_AF-A0ABD1T2S2-F1
#
_entry.id   AF-A0ABD1T2S2-F1
#
_cell.length_a   1.000
_cell.length_b   1.000
_cell.length_c   1.000
_cell.angle_alpha   90.00
_cell.angle_beta   90.00
_cell.angle_gamma   90.00
#
_symmetry.space_group_name_H-M   'P 1'
#
loop_
_entity.id
_entity.type
_entity.pdbx_description
1 polymer ?
#
loop_
_entity_poly.entity_id
_entity_poly.type
_entity_poly.pdbx_seq_one_letter_code
_entity_poly.pdbx_strand_id
1 'polypeptide(L)'
;MINMEAQKSFRFSFQFYHLLLILLLQSILSNSVLAIPHKIPRLTPHRETLTRRDPNKILSASAISDDFITLFYTQTIDHFNYGPQSYATFQQRYVINFKYWGGSNSPIFAYLGAEEQIDFDLQSIGFLSANARHFSALQVYIEHRYYGESIPFGTMEQAMNDISTRGYFNSAQAIADYAEVLIHIKDKFSAQNSPIIVFGGSYGGMLATWFRLKYPHIALGALASSAPILYFDNITPQNGYYSIVTKDFKEASKSCYETIRRSWAEIDKIASMQYGLSYLGNKFKICGPLHSPQELKGYLESIYTAAAQYNAPPEYPVSMICSAIDGEPTGTDILGRIFAGVNSYKKSYPCYHINDYSYQSESSLGWTWQTCSEMVMPLGRGINDTMFPPSPFNLDQFIKDCKSTYGVPPRPHWVTTYYGGHDIKLILRRFGSNIIFSNGLRDPYSSGGVLEDISQSILAVSTVNGSHCLDVLLPDQSDPSWLVEQRNKEIEIIDVWIAKYYADLLV
;
A
#
# COMPACT_ATOMS: atom_id res chain seq x y z
N MET A 1 -19.35 76.81 16.80
CA MET A 1 -18.18 76.07 16.27
C MET A 1 -18.12 74.66 16.89
N ILE A 2 -19.15 73.83 16.69
CA ILE A 2 -19.21 72.45 17.23
C ILE A 2 -19.57 71.42 16.13
N ASN A 3 -19.77 71.83 14.88
CA ASN A 3 -20.26 70.96 13.82
C ASN A 3 -19.26 70.59 12.72
N MET A 4 -17.95 70.82 12.91
CA MET A 4 -16.94 70.44 11.91
C MET A 4 -15.97 69.34 12.37
N GLU A 5 -15.89 69.01 13.65
CA GLU A 5 -15.01 67.92 14.13
C GLU A 5 -15.67 66.54 14.10
N ALA A 6 -16.98 66.46 14.32
CA ALA A 6 -17.72 65.19 14.27
C ALA A 6 -17.72 64.56 12.86
N GLN A 7 -17.71 65.38 11.81
CA GLN A 7 -17.77 64.90 10.43
C GLN A 7 -16.41 64.41 9.89
N LYS A 8 -15.28 64.87 10.47
CA LYS A 8 -13.93 64.37 10.16
C LYS A 8 -13.64 63.04 10.86
N SER A 9 -14.10 62.87 12.10
CA SER A 9 -13.94 61.61 12.86
C SER A 9 -14.68 60.44 12.20
N PHE A 10 -15.88 60.68 11.64
CA PHE A 10 -16.66 59.63 10.98
C PHE A 10 -16.05 59.14 9.66
N ARG A 11 -15.39 60.03 8.89
CA ARG A 11 -14.72 59.65 7.64
C ARG A 11 -13.43 58.85 7.86
N PHE A 12 -12.67 59.16 8.92
CA PHE A 12 -11.46 58.42 9.25
C PHE A 12 -11.77 57.00 9.76
N SER A 13 -12.83 56.84 10.55
CA SER A 13 -13.27 55.52 11.03
C SER A 13 -13.70 54.61 9.87
N PHE A 14 -14.50 55.12 8.91
CA PHE A 14 -14.96 54.34 7.76
C PHE A 14 -13.83 53.89 6.82
N GLN A 15 -12.79 54.70 6.63
CA GLN A 15 -11.61 54.30 5.84
C GLN A 15 -10.76 53.24 6.53
N PHE A 16 -10.66 53.28 7.87
CA PHE A 16 -9.92 52.28 8.63
C PHE A 16 -10.62 50.91 8.61
N TYR A 17 -11.95 50.90 8.71
CA TYR A 17 -12.74 49.67 8.57
C TYR A 17 -12.66 49.07 7.16
N HIS A 18 -12.62 49.88 6.10
CA HIS A 18 -12.41 49.37 4.74
C HIS A 18 -11.00 48.80 4.53
N LEU A 19 -9.96 49.42 5.09
CA LEU A 19 -8.60 48.88 5.01
C LEU A 19 -8.46 47.56 5.78
N LEU A 20 -9.06 47.46 6.98
CA LEU A 20 -9.12 46.22 7.76
C LEU A 20 -9.94 45.14 7.04
N LEU A 21 -11.06 45.50 6.40
CA LEU A 21 -11.85 44.55 5.62
C LEU A 21 -11.09 44.05 4.40
N ILE A 22 -10.31 44.91 3.73
CA ILE A 22 -9.47 44.53 2.58
C ILE A 22 -8.28 43.66 3.04
N LEU A 23 -7.67 43.92 4.20
CA LEU A 23 -6.62 43.07 4.78
C LEU A 23 -7.17 41.73 5.32
N LEU A 24 -8.41 41.71 5.83
CA LEU A 24 -9.14 40.49 6.19
C LEU A 24 -9.56 39.71 4.93
N LEU A 25 -9.99 40.37 3.86
CA LEU A 25 -10.29 39.74 2.57
C LEU A 25 -9.03 39.24 1.85
N GLN A 26 -7.88 39.90 2.01
CA GLN A 26 -6.59 39.45 1.48
C GLN A 26 -5.97 38.31 2.31
N SER A 27 -6.28 38.19 3.60
CA SER A 27 -5.90 37.03 4.41
C SER A 27 -6.83 35.82 4.20
N ILE A 28 -8.09 36.05 3.80
CA ILE A 28 -9.05 35.01 3.38
C ILE A 28 -8.79 34.56 1.92
N LEU A 29 -8.03 35.32 1.13
CA LEU A 29 -7.47 34.92 -0.16
C LEU A 29 -6.03 34.37 -0.01
N SER A 30 -5.73 33.76 1.13
CA SER A 30 -4.75 32.69 1.10
C SER A 30 -5.36 31.60 0.22
N ASN A 31 -4.88 31.51 -1.02
CA ASN A 31 -5.09 30.32 -1.84
C ASN A 31 -4.70 29.14 -0.95
N SER A 32 -5.70 28.45 -0.41
CA SER A 32 -5.56 27.04 -0.11
C SER A 32 -5.29 26.41 -1.46
N VAL A 33 -4.01 26.43 -1.86
CA VAL A 33 -3.47 25.36 -2.68
C VAL A 33 -3.84 24.14 -1.87
N LEU A 34 -4.92 23.47 -2.26
CA LEU A 34 -5.23 22.14 -1.80
C LEU A 34 -3.93 21.38 -2.05
N ALA A 35 -3.16 21.17 -0.98
CA ALA A 35 -1.94 20.41 -1.04
C ALA A 35 -2.36 19.09 -1.68
N ILE A 36 -1.87 18.82 -2.89
CA ILE A 36 -2.10 17.54 -3.52
C ILE A 36 -1.49 16.56 -2.52
N PRO A 37 -2.28 15.70 -1.86
CA PRO A 37 -1.73 14.77 -0.90
C PRO A 37 -0.62 14.01 -1.59
N HIS A 38 0.55 13.87 -0.95
CA HIS A 38 1.58 13.00 -1.49
C HIS A 38 0.98 11.60 -1.65
N LYS A 39 0.66 11.21 -2.89
CA LYS A 39 0.00 9.94 -3.20
C LYS A 39 1.05 8.85 -3.28
N ILE A 40 1.45 8.32 -2.12
CA ILE A 40 2.20 7.06 -2.07
C ILE A 40 1.20 5.95 -2.49
N PRO A 41 1.46 5.20 -3.58
CA PRO A 41 0.59 4.09 -3.98
C PRO A 41 0.40 3.10 -2.82
N ARG A 42 -0.80 2.54 -2.65
CA ARG A 42 -1.03 1.57 -1.55
C ARG A 42 -0.16 0.33 -1.73
N LEU A 43 0.31 -0.20 -0.62
CA LEU A 43 1.11 -1.42 -0.50
C LEU A 43 0.20 -2.63 -0.26
N THR A 44 -0.79 -2.81 -1.13
CA THR A 44 -1.76 -3.93 -1.03
C THR A 44 -1.53 -4.94 -2.15
N PRO A 45 -1.58 -6.25 -1.86
CA PRO A 45 -1.66 -7.28 -2.90
C PRO A 45 -2.97 -7.22 -3.72
N HIS A 46 -4.01 -6.52 -3.25
CA HIS A 46 -5.36 -6.59 -3.81
C HIS A 46 -5.68 -5.40 -4.73
N ARG A 47 -5.44 -5.55 -6.04
CA ARG A 47 -5.81 -4.54 -7.07
C ARG A 47 -7.26 -4.07 -6.97
N GLU A 48 -8.18 -4.97 -6.63
CA GLU A 48 -9.61 -4.68 -6.63
C GLU A 48 -10.02 -3.65 -5.56
N THR A 49 -9.28 -3.57 -4.45
CA THR A 49 -9.56 -2.57 -3.40
C THR A 49 -9.21 -1.15 -3.84
N LEU A 50 -8.45 -0.99 -4.93
CA LEU A 50 -8.09 0.30 -5.51
C LEU A 50 -9.08 0.81 -6.57
N THR A 51 -10.01 -0.04 -7.03
CA THR A 51 -10.86 0.26 -8.19
C THR A 51 -12.37 0.20 -7.91
N ARG A 52 -12.78 -0.17 -6.70
CA ARG A 52 -14.20 -0.38 -6.34
C ARG A 52 -14.91 0.90 -5.88
N ARG A 53 -16.13 1.07 -6.39
CA ARG A 53 -17.07 2.16 -6.08
C ARG A 53 -18.07 1.86 -4.96
N ASP A 54 -18.23 0.60 -4.55
CA ASP A 54 -19.28 0.19 -3.63
C ASP A 54 -18.71 -0.65 -2.48
N PRO A 55 -18.51 -0.07 -1.28
CA PRO A 55 -18.12 -0.82 -0.09
C PRO A 55 -19.23 -1.76 0.42
N ASN A 56 -20.49 -1.58 0.00
CA ASN A 56 -21.65 -2.37 0.43
C ASN A 56 -22.03 -3.50 -0.54
N LYS A 57 -21.36 -3.63 -1.68
CA LYS A 57 -21.42 -4.88 -2.44
C LYS A 57 -20.57 -5.90 -1.70
N ILE A 58 -21.16 -6.43 -0.62
CA ILE A 58 -20.70 -7.59 0.13
C ILE A 58 -20.12 -8.54 -0.91
N LEU A 59 -18.78 -8.66 -0.90
CA LEU A 59 -18.09 -9.76 -1.54
C LEU A 59 -18.86 -10.99 -1.11
N SER A 60 -19.46 -11.70 -2.06
CA SER A 60 -20.41 -12.76 -1.74
C SER A 60 -19.79 -13.64 -0.67
N ALA A 61 -20.43 -13.72 0.51
CA ALA A 61 -20.01 -14.61 1.59
C ALA A 61 -19.84 -16.07 1.11
N SER A 62 -20.38 -16.40 -0.07
CA SER A 62 -20.18 -17.66 -0.80
C SER A 62 -18.79 -17.90 -1.39
N ALA A 63 -17.81 -16.99 -1.27
CA ALA A 63 -16.45 -17.17 -1.81
C ALA A 63 -15.43 -17.65 -0.76
N ILE A 64 -15.71 -17.45 0.53
CA ILE A 64 -14.83 -17.89 1.63
C ILE A 64 -15.30 -19.28 2.06
N SER A 65 -14.38 -20.25 2.14
CA SER A 65 -14.72 -21.62 2.55
C SER A 65 -15.32 -21.65 3.95
N ASP A 66 -16.34 -22.48 4.16
CA ASP A 66 -16.92 -22.78 5.49
C ASP A 66 -15.90 -23.40 6.46
N ASP A 67 -14.73 -23.82 5.95
CA ASP A 67 -13.60 -24.32 6.75
C ASP A 67 -12.90 -23.21 7.57
N PHE A 68 -13.10 -21.93 7.22
CA PHE A 68 -12.52 -20.80 7.93
C PHE A 68 -13.38 -20.39 9.13
N ILE A 69 -12.75 -20.33 10.30
CA ILE A 69 -13.40 -19.98 11.56
C ILE A 69 -12.88 -18.60 12.00
N THR A 70 -13.77 -17.63 12.03
CA THR A 70 -13.49 -16.29 12.56
C THR A 70 -13.55 -16.28 14.08
N LEU A 71 -12.51 -15.74 14.69
CA LEU A 71 -12.33 -15.63 16.14
C LEU A 71 -11.83 -14.24 16.50
N PHE A 72 -11.91 -13.91 17.79
CA PHE A 72 -11.40 -12.66 18.31
C PHE A 72 -10.48 -12.91 19.51
N TYR A 73 -9.37 -12.18 19.55
CA TYR A 73 -8.45 -12.13 20.68
C TYR A 73 -8.65 -10.80 21.41
N THR A 74 -8.71 -10.84 22.74
CA THR A 74 -8.80 -9.63 23.57
C THR A 74 -7.41 -9.04 23.69
N GLN A 75 -7.12 -8.07 22.83
CA GLN A 75 -5.82 -7.47 22.64
C GLN A 75 -5.63 -6.22 23.51
N THR A 76 -4.44 -6.02 24.05
CA THR A 76 -4.09 -4.78 24.76
C THR A 76 -3.91 -3.63 23.76
N ILE A 77 -4.44 -2.45 24.10
CA ILE A 77 -4.39 -1.29 23.21
C ILE A 77 -2.96 -0.78 23.05
N ASP A 78 -2.18 -0.76 24.12
CA ASP A 78 -0.81 -0.24 24.10
C ASP A 78 0.20 -1.18 24.77
N HIS A 79 1.00 -1.84 23.94
CA HIS A 79 2.04 -2.79 24.34
C HIS A 79 3.28 -2.14 24.98
N PHE A 80 3.45 -0.82 24.82
CA PHE A 80 4.74 -0.16 25.10
C PHE A 80 4.66 0.87 26.22
N ASN A 81 3.53 0.97 26.91
CA ASN A 81 3.32 1.89 28.02
C ASN A 81 2.61 1.18 29.18
N TYR A 82 2.98 1.56 30.40
CA TYR A 82 2.51 0.93 31.65
C TYR A 82 1.49 1.80 32.41
N GLY A 83 1.00 2.88 31.79
CA GLY A 83 -0.09 3.68 32.36
C GLY A 83 -1.39 2.88 32.46
N PRO A 84 -2.29 3.14 33.43
CA PRO A 84 -3.54 2.39 33.58
C PRO A 84 -4.40 2.31 32.31
N GLN A 85 -4.42 3.38 31.52
CA GLN A 85 -5.13 3.46 30.24
C GLN A 85 -4.55 2.55 29.15
N SER A 86 -3.27 2.18 29.24
CA SER A 86 -2.59 1.34 28.25
C SER A 86 -3.06 -0.12 28.32
N TYR A 87 -3.57 -0.56 29.47
CA TYR A 87 -4.18 -1.89 29.68
C TYR A 87 -5.63 -1.99 29.21
N ALA A 88 -6.21 -0.92 28.65
CA ALA A 88 -7.49 -1.04 27.96
C ALA A 88 -7.35 -2.03 26.80
N THR A 89 -8.43 -2.73 26.48
CA THR A 89 -8.41 -3.81 25.48
C THR A 89 -9.39 -3.57 24.36
N PHE A 90 -9.12 -4.20 23.21
CA PHE A 90 -10.06 -4.30 22.09
C PHE A 90 -10.11 -5.73 21.54
N GLN A 91 -11.12 -6.03 20.72
CA GLN A 91 -11.23 -7.32 20.08
C GLN A 91 -10.50 -7.28 18.73
N GLN A 92 -9.39 -8.02 18.63
CA GLN A 92 -8.67 -8.19 17.37
C GLN A 92 -9.15 -9.45 16.67
N ARG A 93 -9.58 -9.32 15.42
CA ARG A 93 -10.07 -10.42 14.60
C ARG A 93 -8.90 -11.26 14.09
N TYR A 94 -9.06 -12.58 14.13
CA TYR A 94 -8.19 -13.53 13.45
C TYR A 94 -9.01 -14.70 12.92
N VAL A 95 -8.53 -15.35 11.88
CA VAL A 95 -9.24 -16.44 11.20
C VAL A 95 -8.34 -17.65 11.13
N ILE A 96 -8.90 -18.82 11.43
CA ILE A 96 -8.16 -20.08 11.43
C ILE A 96 -8.82 -21.14 10.57
N ASN A 97 -8.04 -22.05 10.01
CA ASN A 97 -8.56 -23.20 9.26
C ASN A 97 -7.77 -24.47 9.61
N PHE A 98 -8.51 -25.45 10.14
CA PHE A 98 -7.99 -26.73 10.65
C PHE A 98 -7.97 -27.87 9.63
N LYS A 99 -8.54 -27.67 8.44
CA LYS A 99 -8.86 -28.76 7.49
C LYS A 99 -7.72 -29.73 7.22
N TYR A 100 -6.49 -29.24 7.19
CA TYR A 100 -5.29 -30.04 6.94
C TYR A 100 -4.31 -30.03 8.11
N TRP A 101 -4.69 -29.51 9.27
CA TRP A 101 -3.78 -29.40 10.40
C TRP A 101 -3.50 -30.79 11.01
N GLY A 102 -2.23 -31.16 11.09
CA GLY A 102 -1.79 -32.45 11.63
C GLY A 102 -1.73 -32.52 13.17
N GLY A 103 -2.12 -31.45 13.87
CA GLY A 103 -2.19 -31.38 15.33
C GLY A 103 -1.05 -30.59 15.97
N SER A 104 -0.90 -30.71 17.29
CA SER A 104 -0.08 -29.84 18.16
C SER A 104 1.44 -29.83 17.91
N ASN A 105 1.94 -30.66 16.99
CA ASN A 105 3.33 -30.61 16.57
C ASN A 105 3.48 -30.13 15.12
N SER A 106 2.39 -29.99 14.36
CA SER A 106 2.44 -29.58 12.95
C SER A 106 2.62 -28.07 12.80
N PRO A 107 3.21 -27.58 11.71
CA PRO A 107 3.47 -26.16 11.49
C PRO A 107 2.22 -25.28 11.59
N ILE A 108 2.44 -24.02 11.93
CA ILE A 108 1.44 -22.96 11.85
C ILE A 108 1.88 -21.99 10.76
N PHE A 109 1.06 -21.80 9.75
CA PHE A 109 1.26 -20.80 8.71
C PHE A 109 0.40 -19.59 9.00
N ALA A 110 1.04 -18.45 9.27
CA ALA A 110 0.39 -17.25 9.74
C ALA A 110 0.57 -16.10 8.75
N TYR A 111 -0.51 -15.68 8.09
CA TYR A 111 -0.51 -14.46 7.30
C TYR A 111 -0.73 -13.25 8.21
N LEU A 112 0.18 -12.28 8.13
CA LEU A 112 0.12 -11.03 8.89
C LEU A 112 -0.62 -10.00 8.05
N GLY A 113 -1.85 -9.66 8.46
CA GLY A 113 -2.69 -8.68 7.78
C GLY A 113 -1.98 -7.34 7.59
N ALA A 114 -2.31 -6.66 6.49
CA ALA A 114 -1.67 -5.41 6.10
C ALA A 114 -2.67 -4.24 6.23
N GLU A 115 -2.75 -3.35 5.24
CA GLU A 115 -3.56 -2.14 5.29
C GLU A 115 -5.03 -2.31 4.87
N GLU A 116 -5.68 -3.41 5.24
CA GLU A 116 -7.06 -3.70 4.87
C GLU A 116 -7.75 -4.75 5.73
N GLN A 117 -9.05 -4.91 5.49
CA GLN A 117 -9.87 -5.93 6.13
C GLN A 117 -9.41 -7.32 5.69
N ILE A 118 -9.31 -8.26 6.63
CA ILE A 118 -8.73 -9.58 6.36
C ILE A 118 -9.58 -10.44 5.42
N ASP A 119 -10.85 -10.10 5.22
CA ASP A 119 -11.73 -10.82 4.28
C ASP A 119 -11.22 -10.79 2.84
N PHE A 120 -10.50 -9.72 2.46
CA PHE A 120 -9.83 -9.67 1.15
C PHE A 120 -8.68 -10.68 1.10
N ASP A 121 -7.89 -10.79 2.17
CA ASP A 121 -6.78 -11.74 2.25
C ASP A 121 -7.27 -13.19 2.16
N LEU A 122 -8.36 -13.52 2.85
CA LEU A 122 -8.96 -14.88 2.80
C LEU A 122 -9.38 -15.29 1.38
N GLN A 123 -9.73 -14.32 0.53
CA GLN A 123 -10.21 -14.57 -0.83
C GLN A 123 -9.12 -14.61 -1.88
N SER A 124 -7.95 -14.02 -1.63
CA SER A 124 -6.92 -13.86 -2.66
C SER A 124 -5.55 -14.38 -2.24
N ILE A 125 -5.21 -14.42 -0.95
CA ILE A 125 -3.96 -14.99 -0.44
C ILE A 125 -4.14 -16.50 -0.31
N GLY A 126 -3.77 -17.20 -1.37
CA GLY A 126 -3.96 -18.64 -1.47
C GLY A 126 -2.74 -19.49 -1.15
N PHE A 127 -1.55 -18.91 -0.94
CA PHE A 127 -0.35 -19.69 -0.65
C PHE A 127 -0.51 -20.59 0.57
N LEU A 128 -1.15 -20.09 1.63
CA LEU A 128 -1.43 -20.87 2.84
C LEU A 128 -2.33 -22.06 2.53
N SER A 129 -3.48 -21.82 1.89
CA SER A 129 -4.45 -22.87 1.55
C SER A 129 -3.91 -23.90 0.55
N ALA A 130 -3.14 -23.46 -0.44
CA ALA A 130 -2.54 -24.34 -1.45
C ALA A 130 -1.51 -25.30 -0.83
N ASN A 131 -0.82 -24.86 0.22
CA ASN A 131 0.28 -25.61 0.84
C ASN A 131 -0.07 -26.25 2.18
N ALA A 132 -1.23 -25.92 2.77
CA ALA A 132 -1.64 -26.44 4.08
C ALA A 132 -1.65 -27.98 4.14
N ARG A 133 -2.04 -28.66 3.05
CA ARG A 133 -2.00 -30.12 2.98
C ARG A 133 -0.59 -30.69 2.95
N HIS A 134 0.32 -30.06 2.20
CA HIS A 134 1.72 -30.49 2.10
C HIS A 134 2.41 -30.42 3.46
N PHE A 135 2.26 -29.30 4.15
CA PHE A 135 2.89 -29.07 5.45
C PHE A 135 2.09 -29.61 6.64
N SER A 136 0.89 -30.13 6.42
CA SER A 136 -0.10 -30.40 7.48
C SER A 136 -0.32 -29.19 8.40
N ALA A 137 -0.29 -27.98 7.84
CA ALA A 137 -0.19 -26.74 8.60
C ALA A 137 -1.56 -26.22 9.06
N LEU A 138 -1.59 -25.65 10.27
CA LEU A 138 -2.69 -24.79 10.71
C LEU A 138 -2.58 -23.47 9.94
N GLN A 139 -3.65 -23.06 9.28
CA GLN A 139 -3.69 -21.75 8.64
C GLN A 139 -4.23 -20.73 9.63
N VAL A 140 -3.55 -19.59 9.73
CA VAL A 140 -3.93 -18.46 10.57
C VAL A 140 -3.80 -17.19 9.74
N TYR A 141 -4.82 -16.36 9.74
CA TYR A 141 -4.79 -15.01 9.20
C TYR A 141 -5.10 -14.07 10.37
N ILE A 142 -4.25 -13.07 10.62
CA ILE A 142 -4.44 -12.14 11.73
C ILE A 142 -4.69 -10.74 11.20
N GLU A 143 -5.81 -10.11 11.59
CA GLU A 143 -6.18 -8.80 11.09
C GLU A 143 -5.34 -7.72 11.77
N HIS A 144 -4.89 -6.76 10.99
CA HIS A 144 -4.11 -5.65 11.49
C HIS A 144 -5.00 -4.73 12.35
N ARG A 145 -4.50 -4.26 13.50
CA ARG A 145 -5.20 -3.25 14.29
C ARG A 145 -5.60 -2.04 13.44
N TYR A 146 -6.75 -1.45 13.73
CA TYR A 146 -7.39 -0.36 12.98
C TYR A 146 -7.97 -0.72 11.62
N TYR A 147 -7.78 -1.94 11.08
CA TYR A 147 -8.44 -2.36 9.85
C TYR A 147 -9.55 -3.38 10.13
N GLY A 148 -10.56 -3.38 9.27
CA GLY A 148 -11.71 -4.27 9.33
C GLY A 148 -12.48 -4.17 10.63
N GLU A 149 -12.62 -5.31 11.31
CA GLU A 149 -13.34 -5.39 12.59
C GLU A 149 -12.40 -5.17 13.78
N SER A 150 -11.11 -4.98 13.53
CA SER A 150 -10.06 -4.86 14.55
C SER A 150 -9.75 -3.41 14.92
N ILE A 151 -10.77 -2.57 15.04
CA ILE A 151 -10.64 -1.13 15.34
C ILE A 151 -10.78 -0.90 16.85
N PRO A 152 -9.74 -0.42 17.56
CA PRO A 152 -9.81 -0.32 19.02
C PRO A 152 -10.87 0.65 19.54
N PHE A 153 -11.24 1.67 18.76
CA PHE A 153 -12.16 2.72 19.17
C PHE A 153 -13.11 3.13 18.04
N GLY A 154 -14.38 2.71 18.11
CA GLY A 154 -15.42 3.13 17.18
C GLY A 154 -15.13 2.72 15.73
N THR A 155 -15.44 3.61 14.78
CA THR A 155 -15.12 3.41 13.36
C THR A 155 -13.74 3.94 13.00
N MET A 156 -13.17 3.52 11.86
CA MET A 156 -11.91 4.08 11.35
C MET A 156 -11.97 5.61 11.24
N GLU A 157 -13.09 6.17 10.78
CA GLU A 157 -13.26 7.62 10.69
C GLU A 157 -13.20 8.29 12.07
N GLN A 158 -13.86 7.71 13.07
CA GLN A 158 -13.82 8.22 14.44
C GLN A 158 -12.40 8.12 15.02
N ALA A 159 -11.75 6.98 14.86
CA ALA A 159 -10.37 6.76 15.27
C ALA A 159 -9.42 7.76 14.59
N MET A 160 -9.57 8.00 13.28
CA MET A 160 -8.71 8.92 12.54
C MET A 160 -8.96 10.39 12.85
N ASN A 161 -10.09 10.73 13.49
CA ASN A 161 -10.37 12.07 13.97
C ASN A 161 -9.97 12.30 15.43
N ASP A 162 -9.74 11.24 16.22
CA ASP A 162 -9.36 11.34 17.63
C ASP A 162 -7.83 11.19 17.89
N ILE A 163 -7.19 12.28 18.34
CA ILE A 163 -5.75 12.31 18.64
C ILE A 163 -5.36 11.32 19.76
N SER A 164 -6.27 11.04 20.70
CA SER A 164 -6.01 10.15 21.83
C SER A 164 -5.92 8.67 21.44
N THR A 165 -6.45 8.31 20.27
CA THR A 165 -6.50 6.93 19.80
C THR A 165 -5.56 6.68 18.63
N ARG A 166 -5.35 7.63 17.70
CA ARG A 166 -4.48 7.44 16.52
C ARG A 166 -3.06 6.98 16.86
N GLY A 167 -2.53 7.36 18.02
CA GLY A 167 -1.17 7.00 18.43
C GLY A 167 -0.90 5.49 18.52
N TYR A 168 -1.93 4.67 18.75
CA TYR A 168 -1.78 3.22 18.82
C TYR A 168 -1.82 2.54 17.45
N PHE A 169 -2.04 3.30 16.37
CA PHE A 169 -2.02 2.80 15.01
C PHE A 169 -0.62 2.94 14.40
N ASN A 170 0.21 1.94 14.66
CA ASN A 170 1.56 1.84 14.11
C ASN A 170 2.00 0.37 14.04
N SER A 171 3.04 0.14 13.24
CA SER A 171 3.62 -1.16 12.91
C SER A 171 4.20 -1.88 14.14
N ALA A 172 4.80 -1.15 15.09
CA ALA A 172 5.39 -1.76 16.28
C ALA A 172 4.31 -2.40 17.16
N GLN A 173 3.19 -1.70 17.32
CA GLN A 173 2.04 -2.25 18.04
C GLN A 173 1.41 -3.42 17.29
N ALA A 174 1.31 -3.34 15.96
CA ALA A 174 0.76 -4.43 15.15
C ALA A 174 1.59 -5.72 15.21
N ILE A 175 2.93 -5.63 15.18
CA ILE A 175 3.76 -6.84 15.32
C ILE A 175 3.74 -7.41 16.75
N ALA A 176 3.53 -6.58 17.77
CA ALA A 176 3.29 -7.06 19.13
C ALA A 176 1.93 -7.76 19.24
N ASP A 177 0.91 -7.25 18.56
CA ASP A 177 -0.40 -7.91 18.48
C ASP A 177 -0.30 -9.32 17.89
N TYR A 178 0.38 -9.43 16.75
CA TYR A 178 0.59 -10.71 16.08
C TYR A 178 1.33 -11.71 16.98
N ALA A 179 2.26 -11.23 17.80
CA ALA A 179 2.99 -12.07 18.75
C ALA A 179 2.05 -12.65 19.80
N GLU A 180 1.22 -11.80 20.43
CA GLU A 180 0.23 -12.26 21.42
C GLU A 180 -0.79 -13.23 20.84
N VAL A 181 -1.33 -12.95 19.64
CA VAL A 181 -2.29 -13.85 18.98
C VAL A 181 -1.65 -15.21 18.68
N LEU A 182 -0.40 -15.24 18.19
CA LEU A 182 0.29 -16.50 17.88
C LEU A 182 0.64 -17.30 19.14
N ILE A 183 1.05 -16.64 20.22
CA ILE A 183 1.27 -17.28 21.53
C ILE A 183 -0.05 -17.84 22.07
N HIS A 184 -1.13 -17.05 22.02
CA HIS A 184 -2.46 -17.48 22.42
C HIS A 184 -2.92 -18.73 21.65
N ILE A 185 -2.70 -18.77 20.34
CA ILE A 185 -3.01 -19.94 19.50
C ILE A 185 -2.19 -21.15 19.94
N LYS A 186 -0.88 -20.98 20.18
CA LYS A 186 -0.04 -22.07 20.71
C LYS A 186 -0.54 -22.61 22.03
N ASP A 187 -0.90 -21.74 22.97
CA ASP A 187 -1.42 -22.14 24.28
C ASP A 187 -2.77 -22.85 24.15
N LYS A 188 -3.72 -22.24 23.44
CA LYS A 188 -5.08 -22.75 23.27
C LYS A 188 -5.13 -24.13 22.63
N PHE A 189 -4.21 -24.41 21.70
CA PHE A 189 -4.18 -25.68 20.96
C PHE A 189 -3.03 -26.60 21.39
N SER A 190 -2.39 -26.31 22.53
CA SER A 190 -1.24 -27.08 23.05
C SER A 190 -0.10 -27.27 22.03
N ALA A 191 0.06 -26.29 21.14
CA ALA A 191 0.92 -26.35 19.96
C ALA A 191 2.32 -25.73 20.19
N GLN A 192 2.89 -25.95 21.37
CA GLN A 192 4.15 -25.28 21.78
C GLN A 192 5.33 -25.63 20.88
N ASN A 193 5.37 -26.88 20.39
CA ASN A 193 6.40 -27.38 19.49
C ASN A 193 6.06 -27.17 17.99
N SER A 194 4.94 -26.53 17.67
CA SER A 194 4.63 -26.19 16.28
C SER A 194 5.55 -25.06 15.80
N PRO A 195 6.32 -25.25 14.72
CA PRO A 195 7.05 -24.14 14.10
C PRO A 195 6.06 -23.19 13.43
N ILE A 196 6.24 -21.89 13.64
CA ILE A 196 5.43 -20.86 12.98
C ILE A 196 6.22 -20.30 11.79
N ILE A 197 5.62 -20.29 10.60
CA ILE A 197 6.11 -19.52 9.45
C ILE A 197 5.15 -18.35 9.24
N VAL A 198 5.68 -17.14 9.20
CA VAL A 198 4.88 -15.93 8.94
C VAL A 198 4.96 -15.53 7.47
N PHE A 199 3.85 -15.05 6.94
CA PHE A 199 3.68 -14.69 5.54
C PHE A 199 3.13 -13.28 5.46
N GLY A 200 3.51 -12.56 4.39
CA GLY A 200 2.93 -11.27 4.11
C GLY A 200 3.29 -10.78 2.72
N GLY A 201 2.34 -10.10 2.08
CA GLY A 201 2.55 -9.38 0.83
C GLY A 201 2.69 -7.89 1.09
N SER A 202 3.60 -7.22 0.40
CA SER A 202 3.72 -5.77 0.38
C SER A 202 3.99 -5.17 1.78
N TYR A 203 3.13 -4.31 2.35
CA TYR A 203 3.29 -3.87 3.75
C TYR A 203 3.19 -5.06 4.72
N GLY A 204 2.33 -6.05 4.45
CA GLY A 204 2.32 -7.32 5.18
C GLY A 204 3.66 -8.05 5.09
N GLY A 205 4.35 -7.98 3.96
CA GLY A 205 5.70 -8.53 3.79
C GLY A 205 6.76 -7.78 4.60
N MET A 206 6.63 -6.46 4.73
CA MET A 206 7.44 -5.66 5.65
C MET A 206 7.18 -6.08 7.09
N LEU A 207 5.92 -6.25 7.48
CA LEU A 207 5.52 -6.76 8.79
C LEU A 207 6.07 -8.17 9.05
N ALA A 208 6.01 -9.09 8.10
CA ALA A 208 6.57 -10.45 8.23
C ALA A 208 8.10 -10.41 8.43
N THR A 209 8.78 -9.55 7.68
CA THR A 209 10.22 -9.30 7.85
C THR A 209 10.53 -8.79 9.26
N TRP A 210 9.83 -7.74 9.69
CA TRP A 210 10.05 -7.10 10.99
C TRP A 210 9.65 -8.01 12.16
N PHE A 211 8.60 -8.81 11.98
CA PHE A 211 8.19 -9.82 12.94
C PHE A 211 9.28 -10.87 13.13
N ARG A 212 9.84 -11.43 12.05
CA ARG A 212 10.95 -12.38 12.16
C ARG A 212 12.20 -11.75 12.80
N LEU A 213 12.45 -10.46 12.56
CA LEU A 213 13.56 -9.74 13.18
C LEU A 213 13.38 -9.52 14.69
N LYS A 214 12.16 -9.19 15.14
CA LYS A 214 11.88 -8.81 16.53
C LYS A 214 11.44 -9.98 17.41
N TYR A 215 10.75 -10.96 16.82
CA TYR A 215 10.21 -12.13 17.49
C TYR A 215 10.75 -13.44 16.89
N PRO A 216 12.08 -13.62 16.77
CA PRO A 216 12.66 -14.83 16.19
C PRO A 216 12.45 -16.08 17.06
N HIS A 217 12.01 -15.91 18.31
CA HIS A 217 11.63 -16.97 19.24
C HIS A 217 10.17 -17.44 19.04
N ILE A 218 9.35 -16.69 18.27
CA ILE A 218 7.96 -17.05 17.95
C ILE A 218 7.89 -17.63 16.53
N ALA A 219 8.33 -16.87 15.53
CA ALA A 219 8.29 -17.31 14.13
C ALA A 219 9.63 -17.93 13.73
N LEU A 220 9.64 -19.18 13.25
CA LEU A 220 10.81 -19.88 12.72
C LEU A 220 11.36 -19.25 11.45
N GLY A 221 10.50 -18.71 10.60
CA GLY A 221 10.88 -18.07 9.34
C GLY A 221 9.78 -17.17 8.78
N ALA A 222 10.13 -16.41 7.73
CA ALA A 222 9.21 -15.50 7.05
C ALA A 222 9.29 -15.61 5.52
N LEU A 223 8.14 -15.60 4.85
CA LEU A 223 8.02 -15.29 3.41
C LEU A 223 7.50 -13.86 3.28
N ALA A 224 8.40 -12.95 2.89
CA ALA A 224 8.13 -11.53 2.71
C ALA A 224 8.03 -11.21 1.21
N SER A 225 6.81 -11.32 0.69
CA SER A 225 6.55 -11.09 -0.73
C SER A 225 6.42 -9.62 -1.06
N SER A 226 7.18 -9.16 -2.05
CA SER A 226 7.20 -7.81 -2.59
C SER A 226 7.32 -6.73 -1.51
N ALA A 227 8.16 -6.97 -0.49
CA ALA A 227 8.30 -6.13 0.69
C ALA A 227 9.35 -5.02 0.48
N PRO A 228 8.95 -3.74 0.32
CA PRO A 228 9.88 -2.66 0.02
C PRO A 228 10.59 -2.09 1.28
N ILE A 229 11.24 -2.97 2.06
CA ILE A 229 11.89 -2.60 3.34
C ILE A 229 13.03 -1.58 3.19
N LEU A 230 13.51 -1.33 1.97
CA LEU A 230 14.59 -0.39 1.66
C LEU A 230 14.08 0.96 1.13
N TYR A 231 12.76 1.18 1.00
CA TYR A 231 12.21 2.41 0.42
C TYR A 231 12.05 3.54 1.46
N PHE A 232 13.05 3.71 2.32
CA PHE A 232 13.07 4.73 3.37
C PHE A 232 14.35 5.58 3.29
N ASP A 233 14.29 6.79 3.86
CA ASP A 233 15.38 7.76 3.84
C ASP A 233 15.95 7.97 2.42
N ASN A 234 17.26 7.78 2.23
CA ASN A 234 17.91 7.81 0.92
C ASN A 234 18.54 6.45 0.56
N ILE A 235 18.00 5.36 1.11
CA ILE A 235 18.48 3.99 0.84
C ILE A 235 18.16 3.59 -0.61
N THR A 236 16.94 3.86 -1.05
CA THR A 236 16.47 3.66 -2.42
C THR A 236 16.33 5.01 -3.13
N PRO A 237 16.75 5.14 -4.41
CA PRO A 237 16.52 6.36 -5.18
C PRO A 237 15.02 6.73 -5.21
N GLN A 238 14.72 8.02 -5.05
CA GLN A 238 13.33 8.51 -4.99
C GLN A 238 12.50 8.06 -6.21
N ASN A 239 13.14 8.00 -7.39
CA ASN A 239 12.52 7.63 -8.65
C ASN A 239 12.39 6.12 -8.88
N GLY A 240 12.90 5.25 -8.00
CA GLY A 240 12.93 3.80 -8.18
C GLY A 240 11.59 3.21 -8.65
N TYR A 241 10.51 3.52 -7.92
CA TYR A 241 9.15 3.12 -8.25
C TYR A 241 8.75 3.53 -9.67
N TYR A 242 8.85 4.83 -9.98
CA TYR A 242 8.42 5.35 -11.28
C TYR A 242 9.35 4.94 -12.44
N SER A 243 10.61 4.63 -12.16
CA SER A 243 11.56 4.09 -13.14
C SER A 243 11.18 2.68 -13.57
N ILE A 244 10.71 1.82 -12.65
CA ILE A 244 10.19 0.50 -13.00
C ILE A 244 8.89 0.60 -13.79
N VAL A 245 7.94 1.44 -13.35
CA VAL A 245 6.70 1.69 -14.13
C VAL A 245 7.05 2.15 -15.55
N THR A 246 8.01 3.07 -15.69
CA THR A 246 8.48 3.54 -17.00
C THR A 246 9.11 2.43 -17.83
N LYS A 247 9.92 1.57 -17.21
CA LYS A 247 10.57 0.42 -17.85
C LYS A 247 9.52 -0.54 -18.41
N ASP A 248 8.48 -0.87 -17.65
CA ASP A 248 7.44 -1.79 -18.08
C ASP A 248 6.70 -1.30 -19.32
N PHE A 249 6.25 -0.04 -19.33
CA PHE A 249 5.59 0.54 -20.49
C PHE A 249 6.50 0.63 -21.71
N LYS A 250 7.78 0.97 -21.50
CA LYS A 250 8.77 1.07 -22.58
C LYS A 250 9.12 -0.29 -23.19
N GLU A 251 9.21 -1.33 -22.37
CA GLU A 251 9.42 -2.71 -22.84
C GLU A 251 8.19 -3.28 -23.54
N ALA A 252 6.98 -2.96 -23.07
CA ALA A 252 5.74 -3.36 -23.72
C ALA A 252 5.59 -2.70 -25.10
N SER A 253 5.82 -1.38 -25.20
CA SER A 253 5.91 -0.69 -26.49
C SER A 253 6.58 0.67 -26.37
N LYS A 254 7.61 0.88 -27.19
CA LYS A 254 8.28 2.20 -27.31
C LYS A 254 7.33 3.28 -27.84
N SER A 255 6.40 2.92 -28.73
CA SER A 255 5.41 3.86 -29.29
C SER A 255 4.40 4.31 -28.23
N CYS A 256 3.87 3.35 -27.46
CA CYS A 256 3.02 3.59 -26.30
C CYS A 256 3.70 4.51 -25.28
N TYR A 257 4.92 4.17 -24.86
CA TYR A 257 5.74 4.98 -23.95
C TYR A 257 5.93 6.42 -24.44
N GLU A 258 6.29 6.61 -25.71
CA GLU A 258 6.47 7.95 -26.30
C GLU A 258 5.15 8.73 -26.35
N THR A 259 4.04 8.05 -26.65
CA THR A 259 2.70 8.66 -26.69
C THR A 259 2.27 9.13 -25.31
N ILE A 260 2.44 8.31 -24.27
CA ILE A 260 2.19 8.67 -22.87
C ILE A 260 3.05 9.87 -22.48
N ARG A 261 4.37 9.81 -22.73
CA ARG A 261 5.30 10.89 -22.37
C ARG A 261 4.93 12.23 -23.02
N ARG A 262 4.50 12.23 -24.28
CA ARG A 262 4.08 13.45 -25.00
C ARG A 262 2.71 13.97 -24.54
N SER A 263 1.83 13.07 -24.09
CA SER A 263 0.46 13.42 -23.69
C SER A 263 0.40 14.45 -22.56
N TRP A 264 1.38 14.46 -21.65
CA TRP A 264 1.39 15.37 -20.51
C TRP A 264 1.44 16.83 -20.92
N ALA A 265 2.26 17.17 -21.91
CA ALA A 265 2.36 18.53 -22.44
C ALA A 265 1.12 18.89 -23.29
N GLU A 266 0.54 17.92 -23.99
CA GLU A 266 -0.70 18.15 -24.75
C GLU A 266 -1.89 18.43 -23.81
N ILE A 267 -1.96 17.78 -22.64
CA ILE A 267 -2.95 18.08 -21.60
C ILE A 267 -2.80 19.53 -21.13
N ASP A 268 -1.59 19.99 -20.79
CA ASP A 268 -1.37 21.38 -20.35
C ASP A 268 -1.75 22.40 -21.43
N LYS A 269 -1.32 22.11 -22.66
CA LYS A 269 -1.62 22.96 -23.82
C LYS A 269 -3.11 23.11 -24.01
N ILE A 270 -3.88 22.02 -24.03
CA ILE A 270 -5.34 22.11 -24.18
C ILE A 270 -5.98 22.76 -22.96
N ALA A 271 -5.55 22.44 -21.74
CA ALA A 271 -6.10 23.03 -20.52
C ALA A 271 -5.94 24.57 -20.48
N SER A 272 -4.91 25.12 -21.12
CA SER A 272 -4.71 26.56 -21.24
C SER A 272 -5.64 27.28 -22.22
N MET A 273 -6.37 26.53 -23.07
CA MET A 273 -7.30 27.09 -24.06
C MET A 273 -8.66 27.41 -23.44
N GLN A 274 -9.42 28.30 -24.08
CA GLN A 274 -10.81 28.57 -23.71
C GLN A 274 -11.63 27.26 -23.80
N TYR A 275 -12.34 26.92 -22.73
CA TYR A 275 -13.09 25.65 -22.57
C TYR A 275 -12.22 24.37 -22.59
N GLY A 276 -10.89 24.49 -22.45
CA GLY A 276 -9.95 23.37 -22.50
C GLY A 276 -10.22 22.26 -21.49
N LEU A 277 -10.47 22.60 -20.22
CA LEU A 277 -10.79 21.64 -19.18
C LEU A 277 -12.11 20.89 -19.43
N SER A 278 -13.13 21.59 -19.97
CA SER A 278 -14.40 20.97 -20.36
C SER A 278 -14.20 20.00 -21.54
N TYR A 279 -13.41 20.41 -22.55
CA TYR A 279 -13.03 19.52 -23.64
C TYR A 279 -12.30 18.27 -23.15
N LEU A 280 -11.32 18.41 -22.24
CA LEU A 280 -10.60 17.29 -21.65
C LEU A 280 -11.53 16.38 -20.86
N GLY A 281 -12.41 16.94 -20.03
CA GLY A 281 -13.41 16.19 -19.27
C GLY A 281 -14.30 15.36 -20.20
N ASN A 282 -14.80 15.94 -21.28
CA ASN A 282 -15.62 15.24 -22.26
C ASN A 282 -14.82 14.17 -23.02
N LYS A 283 -13.59 14.48 -23.47
CA LYS A 283 -12.75 13.55 -24.23
C LYS A 283 -12.40 12.29 -23.42
N PHE A 284 -12.13 12.48 -22.13
CA PHE A 284 -11.83 11.38 -21.21
C PHE A 284 -13.07 10.80 -20.53
N LYS A 285 -14.28 11.24 -20.90
CA LYS A 285 -15.56 10.85 -20.28
C LYS A 285 -15.53 10.97 -18.76
N ILE A 286 -15.04 12.07 -18.21
CA ILE A 286 -15.02 12.30 -16.77
C ILE A 286 -16.45 12.63 -16.29
N CYS A 287 -16.91 12.01 -15.20
CA CYS A 287 -18.29 12.17 -14.72
C CYS A 287 -18.63 13.57 -14.16
N GLY A 288 -17.62 14.41 -13.92
CA GLY A 288 -17.76 15.74 -13.33
C GLY A 288 -16.82 16.75 -13.97
N PRO A 289 -16.95 18.05 -13.63
CA PRO A 289 -16.07 19.08 -14.15
C PRO A 289 -14.63 18.87 -13.66
N LEU A 290 -13.67 19.13 -14.54
CA LEU A 290 -12.26 19.25 -14.16
C LEU A 290 -11.99 20.68 -13.69
N HIS A 291 -11.39 20.84 -12.51
CA HIS A 291 -11.00 22.16 -11.97
C HIS A 291 -9.55 22.50 -12.30
N SER A 292 -8.73 21.50 -12.60
CA SER A 292 -7.33 21.69 -12.96
C SER A 292 -6.84 20.56 -13.89
N PRO A 293 -5.81 20.80 -14.73
CA PRO A 293 -5.19 19.71 -15.50
C PRO A 293 -4.51 18.67 -14.60
N GLN A 294 -4.13 19.04 -13.37
CA GLN A 294 -3.53 18.13 -12.39
C GLN A 294 -4.48 17.01 -11.97
N GLU A 295 -5.79 17.25 -11.94
CA GLU A 295 -6.80 16.21 -11.67
C GLU A 295 -6.75 15.08 -12.70
N LEU A 296 -6.76 15.42 -13.99
CA LEU A 296 -6.67 14.44 -15.07
C LEU A 296 -5.29 13.76 -15.09
N LYS A 297 -4.21 14.53 -14.90
CA LYS A 297 -2.85 13.97 -14.87
C LYS A 297 -2.67 12.98 -13.73
N GLY A 298 -3.14 13.32 -12.52
CA GLY A 298 -3.11 12.43 -11.37
C GLY A 298 -3.94 11.16 -11.59
N TYR A 299 -5.11 11.28 -12.24
CA TYR A 299 -5.92 10.11 -12.61
C TYR A 299 -5.20 9.16 -13.58
N LEU A 300 -4.61 9.70 -14.66
CA LEU A 300 -3.84 8.92 -15.63
C LEU A 300 -2.60 8.29 -14.99
N GLU A 301 -1.92 9.02 -14.11
CA GLU A 301 -0.80 8.48 -13.34
C GLU A 301 -1.20 7.29 -12.48
N SER A 302 -2.33 7.38 -11.75
CA SER A 302 -2.86 6.25 -10.97
C SER A 302 -3.19 5.04 -11.86
N ILE A 303 -3.69 5.26 -13.08
CA ILE A 303 -3.89 4.16 -14.04
C ILE A 303 -2.58 3.49 -14.42
N TYR A 304 -1.57 4.24 -14.83
CA TYR A 304 -0.31 3.65 -15.30
C TYR A 304 0.47 2.97 -14.19
N THR A 305 0.50 3.57 -12.99
CA THR A 305 1.17 2.99 -11.83
C THR A 305 0.48 1.72 -11.36
N ALA A 306 -0.87 1.71 -11.28
CA ALA A 306 -1.62 0.49 -10.94
C ALA A 306 -1.48 -0.60 -12.03
N ALA A 307 -1.50 -0.23 -13.31
CA ALA A 307 -1.31 -1.19 -14.39
C ALA A 307 0.05 -1.88 -14.33
N ALA A 308 1.13 -1.16 -14.01
CA ALA A 308 2.45 -1.74 -13.83
C ALA A 308 2.54 -2.60 -12.56
N GLN A 309 2.10 -2.06 -11.40
CA GLN A 309 2.14 -2.79 -10.12
C GLN A 309 1.42 -4.12 -10.18
N TYR A 310 0.25 -4.18 -10.83
CA TYR A 310 -0.54 -5.40 -10.99
C TYR A 310 -0.49 -5.97 -12.40
N ASN A 311 0.67 -5.89 -13.06
CA ASN A 311 0.88 -6.38 -14.44
C ASN A 311 0.92 -7.93 -14.51
N ALA A 312 -0.16 -8.57 -14.10
CA ALA A 312 -0.25 -10.01 -13.86
C ALA A 312 -0.91 -10.78 -15.01
N PRO A 313 -0.59 -12.08 -15.18
CA PRO A 313 -1.40 -12.97 -16.02
C PRO A 313 -2.84 -13.12 -15.50
N PRO A 314 -3.79 -13.49 -16.37
CA PRO A 314 -3.68 -13.56 -17.83
C PRO A 314 -3.87 -12.19 -18.51
N GLU A 315 -4.28 -11.16 -17.76
CA GLU A 315 -4.71 -9.88 -18.33
C GLU A 315 -3.56 -9.00 -18.86
N TYR A 316 -2.41 -8.98 -18.18
CA TYR A 316 -1.26 -8.10 -18.46
C TYR A 316 -1.66 -6.64 -18.77
N PRO A 317 -2.17 -5.89 -17.77
CA PRO A 317 -2.60 -4.49 -17.90
C PRO A 317 -1.75 -3.54 -18.74
N VAL A 318 -0.41 -3.59 -18.61
CA VAL A 318 0.48 -2.71 -19.37
C VAL A 318 0.36 -3.01 -20.87
N SER A 319 0.32 -4.30 -21.23
CA SER A 319 0.14 -4.76 -22.61
C SER A 319 -1.24 -4.36 -23.16
N MET A 320 -2.30 -4.45 -22.35
CA MET A 320 -3.65 -4.02 -22.76
C MET A 320 -3.72 -2.53 -23.06
N ILE A 321 -3.11 -1.69 -22.22
CA ILE A 321 -3.06 -0.24 -22.43
C ILE A 321 -2.27 0.07 -23.69
N CYS A 322 -1.07 -0.50 -23.84
CA CYS A 322 -0.20 -0.19 -24.96
C CYS A 322 -0.75 -0.69 -26.30
N SER A 323 -1.36 -1.88 -26.33
CA SER A 323 -1.98 -2.41 -27.55
C SER A 323 -3.15 -1.52 -28.02
N ALA A 324 -3.91 -0.95 -27.09
CA ALA A 324 -4.99 -0.01 -27.42
C ALA A 324 -4.45 1.35 -27.91
N ILE A 325 -3.40 1.89 -27.27
CA ILE A 325 -2.75 3.14 -27.71
C ILE A 325 -2.18 3.01 -29.13
N ASP A 326 -1.49 1.91 -29.41
CA ASP A 326 -0.84 1.68 -30.69
C ASP A 326 -1.83 1.24 -31.78
N GLY A 327 -2.88 0.52 -31.42
CA GLY A 327 -3.90 0.00 -32.34
C GLY A 327 -4.84 1.06 -32.94
N GLU A 328 -4.84 2.28 -32.42
CA GLU A 328 -5.67 3.37 -32.94
C GLU A 328 -5.28 3.78 -34.38
N PRO A 329 -6.26 4.11 -35.26
CA PRO A 329 -6.01 4.47 -36.65
C PRO A 329 -5.02 5.61 -36.87
N THR A 330 -4.37 5.61 -38.04
CA THR A 330 -3.52 6.73 -38.47
C THR A 330 -4.37 8.00 -38.56
N GLY A 331 -3.98 9.05 -37.85
CA GLY A 331 -4.74 10.30 -37.74
C GLY A 331 -5.43 10.51 -36.39
N THR A 332 -5.57 9.48 -35.54
CA THR A 332 -6.02 9.66 -34.15
C THR A 332 -5.01 10.51 -33.37
N ASP A 333 -5.51 11.60 -32.76
CA ASP A 333 -4.69 12.50 -31.94
C ASP A 333 -4.14 11.82 -30.68
N ILE A 334 -3.09 12.40 -30.09
CA ILE A 334 -2.39 11.84 -28.91
C ILE A 334 -3.39 11.52 -27.79
N LEU A 335 -4.30 12.42 -27.46
CA LEU A 335 -5.22 12.24 -26.34
C LEU A 335 -6.33 11.22 -26.66
N GLY A 336 -6.70 11.06 -27.93
CA GLY A 336 -7.58 9.98 -28.40
C GLY A 336 -6.94 8.62 -28.16
N ARG A 337 -5.64 8.49 -28.45
CA ARG A 337 -4.86 7.27 -28.16
C ARG A 337 -4.77 6.99 -26.67
N ILE A 338 -4.45 8.01 -25.86
CA ILE A 338 -4.45 7.87 -24.40
C ILE A 338 -5.81 7.39 -23.90
N PHE A 339 -6.91 7.99 -24.38
CA PHE A 339 -8.25 7.57 -24.00
C PHE A 339 -8.55 6.12 -24.39
N ALA A 340 -8.10 5.65 -25.56
CA ALA A 340 -8.23 4.24 -25.95
C ALA A 340 -7.55 3.30 -24.95
N GLY A 341 -6.34 3.66 -24.49
CA GLY A 341 -5.63 2.93 -23.43
C GLY A 341 -6.34 2.96 -22.06
N VAL A 342 -6.88 4.11 -21.66
CA VAL A 342 -7.69 4.22 -20.43
C VAL A 342 -8.92 3.33 -20.52
N ASN A 343 -9.62 3.37 -21.65
CA ASN A 343 -10.86 2.65 -21.89
C ASN A 343 -10.64 1.13 -21.96
N SER A 344 -9.49 0.66 -22.48
CA SER A 344 -9.15 -0.77 -22.47
C SER A 344 -8.89 -1.28 -21.05
N TYR A 345 -8.17 -0.51 -20.22
CA TYR A 345 -7.83 -0.92 -18.86
C TYR A 345 -9.00 -0.81 -17.87
N LYS A 346 -9.73 0.30 -17.89
CA LYS A 346 -10.81 0.55 -16.92
C LYS A 346 -12.12 -0.13 -17.29
N LYS A 347 -12.21 -0.80 -18.44
CA LYS A 347 -13.44 -1.32 -19.05
C LYS A 347 -14.40 -0.17 -19.41
N SER A 348 -15.23 -0.36 -20.44
CA SER A 348 -16.06 0.71 -20.99
C SER A 348 -17.20 1.11 -20.05
N TYR A 349 -17.01 2.18 -19.27
CA TYR A 349 -18.05 2.81 -18.45
C TYR A 349 -18.68 4.03 -19.15
N PRO A 350 -19.91 4.45 -18.76
CA PRO A 350 -20.52 5.68 -19.27
C PRO A 350 -19.66 6.92 -18.99
N CYS A 351 -19.02 6.96 -17.81
CA CYS A 351 -18.06 7.98 -17.42
C CYS A 351 -17.14 7.46 -16.30
N TYR A 352 -15.98 8.10 -16.12
CA TYR A 352 -14.95 7.78 -15.13
C TYR A 352 -14.89 8.84 -14.02
N HIS A 353 -14.78 8.44 -12.74
CA HIS A 353 -14.46 9.41 -11.68
C HIS A 353 -12.95 9.49 -11.52
N ILE A 354 -12.41 10.70 -11.62
CA ILE A 354 -10.99 10.99 -11.36
C ILE A 354 -10.56 10.61 -9.94
N ASN A 355 -11.54 10.55 -9.03
CA ASN A 355 -11.35 10.19 -7.63
C ASN A 355 -11.54 8.69 -7.37
N ASP A 356 -11.66 7.83 -8.38
CA ASP A 356 -11.78 6.37 -8.17
C ASP A 356 -10.63 5.82 -7.30
N TYR A 357 -9.41 6.37 -7.46
CA TYR A 357 -8.23 6.00 -6.67
C TYR A 357 -8.04 6.85 -5.40
N SER A 358 -8.93 7.82 -5.16
CA SER A 358 -8.91 8.70 -3.99
C SER A 358 -10.24 8.70 -3.24
N TYR A 359 -11.08 7.68 -3.47
CA TYR A 359 -12.26 7.47 -2.65
C TYR A 359 -11.78 7.14 -1.23
N GLN A 360 -12.37 7.81 -0.24
CA GLN A 360 -12.06 7.55 1.16
C GLN A 360 -12.73 6.23 1.55
N SER A 361 -11.98 5.13 1.43
CA SER A 361 -12.30 3.89 2.09
C SER A 361 -11.66 3.87 3.47
N GLU A 362 -12.14 2.99 4.32
CA GLU A 362 -11.49 2.68 5.60
C GLU A 362 -9.98 2.44 5.42
N SER A 363 -9.63 1.59 4.44
CA SER A 363 -8.23 1.28 4.12
C SER A 363 -7.42 2.49 3.67
N SER A 364 -7.98 3.39 2.84
CA SER A 364 -7.23 4.56 2.38
C SER A 364 -7.05 5.60 3.48
N LEU A 365 -8.01 5.74 4.40
CA LEU A 365 -7.87 6.57 5.60
C LEU A 365 -6.75 6.06 6.52
N GLY A 366 -6.74 4.75 6.80
CA GLY A 366 -5.72 4.14 7.66
C GLY A 366 -4.32 4.23 7.07
N TRP A 367 -4.19 3.93 5.76
CA TRP A 367 -2.91 4.02 5.08
C TRP A 367 -2.37 5.46 5.02
N THR A 368 -3.26 6.45 4.86
CA THR A 368 -2.89 7.87 4.90
C THR A 368 -2.32 8.25 6.27
N TRP A 369 -2.89 7.72 7.36
CA TRP A 369 -2.31 7.93 8.68
C TRP A 369 -0.94 7.24 8.84
N GLN A 370 -0.80 5.98 8.41
CA GLN A 370 0.48 5.27 8.51
C GLN A 370 1.60 5.97 7.74
N THR A 371 1.31 6.45 6.53
CA THR A 371 2.26 7.25 5.73
C THR A 371 2.56 8.62 6.36
N CYS A 372 1.57 9.27 6.97
CA CYS A 372 1.76 10.52 7.71
C CYS A 372 2.29 10.35 9.14
N SER A 373 2.65 9.14 9.57
CA SER A 373 3.22 8.87 10.90
C SER A 373 4.59 8.21 10.81
N GLU A 374 4.69 7.03 10.20
CA GLU A 374 5.93 6.22 10.16
C GLU A 374 6.33 5.70 8.78
N MET A 375 5.38 5.46 7.86
CA MET A 375 5.64 4.93 6.51
C MET A 375 6.05 6.04 5.54
N VAL A 376 7.06 6.84 5.91
CA VAL A 376 7.54 7.97 5.11
C VAL A 376 8.46 7.46 3.99
N MET A 377 7.84 7.03 2.89
CA MET A 377 8.56 6.56 1.70
C MET A 377 8.76 7.71 0.70
N PRO A 378 10.01 8.12 0.39
CA PRO A 378 10.27 9.33 -0.39
C PRO A 378 10.18 9.07 -1.91
N LEU A 379 8.99 8.69 -2.37
CA LEU A 379 8.72 8.50 -3.80
C LEU A 379 8.68 9.87 -4.49
N GLY A 380 9.52 10.04 -5.50
CA GLY A 380 9.65 11.30 -6.24
C GLY A 380 10.31 11.09 -7.59
N ARG A 381 10.24 12.08 -8.47
CA ARG A 381 10.82 11.97 -9.82
C ARG A 381 11.34 13.32 -10.33
N GLY A 382 12.56 13.31 -10.87
CA GLY A 382 13.20 14.47 -11.45
C GLY A 382 12.82 14.71 -12.91
N ILE A 383 13.56 15.62 -13.55
CA ILE A 383 13.32 16.01 -14.94
C ILE A 383 13.89 14.96 -15.89
N ASN A 384 13.07 14.47 -16.82
CA ASN A 384 13.45 13.44 -17.81
C ASN A 384 13.87 12.06 -17.25
N ASP A 385 13.67 11.81 -15.96
CA ASP A 385 14.05 10.53 -15.32
C ASP A 385 13.07 9.39 -15.63
N THR A 386 11.81 9.73 -15.95
CA THR A 386 10.70 8.78 -16.09
C THR A 386 9.77 9.21 -17.25
N MET A 387 8.76 8.40 -17.58
CA MET A 387 7.73 8.81 -18.54
C MET A 387 6.76 9.88 -18.01
N PHE A 388 6.83 10.22 -16.73
CA PHE A 388 5.93 11.14 -16.04
C PHE A 388 6.54 12.56 -15.90
N PRO A 389 5.72 13.61 -15.71
CA PRO A 389 6.21 14.96 -15.40
C PRO A 389 6.98 15.00 -14.07
N PRO A 390 7.97 15.89 -13.92
CA PRO A 390 8.75 15.99 -12.68
C PRO A 390 7.85 16.29 -11.47
N SER A 391 8.10 15.57 -10.38
CA SER A 391 7.43 15.72 -9.09
C SER A 391 8.39 15.21 -7.99
N PRO A 392 9.43 15.98 -7.65
CA PRO A 392 10.42 15.56 -6.65
C PRO A 392 9.77 15.43 -5.26
N PHE A 393 10.24 14.48 -4.45
CA PHE A 393 9.77 14.35 -3.08
C PHE A 393 10.37 15.48 -2.23
N ASN A 394 9.51 16.26 -1.58
CA ASN A 394 9.92 17.33 -0.68
C ASN A 394 9.51 16.97 0.75
N LEU A 395 10.48 16.55 1.56
CA LEU A 395 10.23 16.12 2.94
C LEU A 395 9.65 17.24 3.81
N ASP A 396 10.09 18.49 3.64
CA ASP A 396 9.58 19.62 4.42
C ASP A 396 8.12 19.90 4.10
N GLN A 397 7.73 19.79 2.82
CA GLN A 397 6.34 19.93 2.41
C GLN A 397 5.49 18.76 2.92
N PHE A 398 5.99 17.52 2.79
CA PHE A 398 5.34 16.33 3.32
C PHE A 398 5.05 16.44 4.82
N ILE A 399 6.04 16.90 5.61
CA ILE A 399 5.90 17.14 7.05
C ILE A 399 4.82 18.19 7.33
N LYS A 400 4.79 19.29 6.58
CA LYS A 400 3.77 20.35 6.73
C LYS A 400 2.37 19.85 6.42
N ASP A 401 2.22 19.08 5.33
CA ASP A 401 0.93 18.56 4.89
C ASP A 401 0.36 17.58 5.93
N CYS A 402 1.15 16.59 6.35
CA CYS A 402 0.75 15.64 7.38
C CYS A 402 0.42 16.31 8.71
N LYS A 403 1.21 17.31 9.14
CA LYS A 403 0.92 18.08 10.34
C LYS A 403 -0.37 18.89 10.22
N SER A 404 -0.67 19.44 9.04
CA SER A 404 -1.91 20.15 8.77
C SER A 404 -3.12 19.21 8.88
N THR A 405 -3.01 18.00 8.36
CA THR A 405 -4.10 17.01 8.37
C THR A 405 -4.33 16.40 9.75
N TYR A 406 -3.27 15.99 10.45
CA TYR A 406 -3.40 15.17 11.66
C TYR A 406 -2.96 15.85 12.96
N GLY A 407 -2.46 17.09 12.88
CA GLY A 407 -2.00 17.88 14.02
C GLY A 407 -0.59 17.52 14.53
N VAL A 408 0.01 16.45 14.01
CA VAL A 408 1.35 15.97 14.41
C VAL A 408 2.23 15.73 13.17
N PRO A 409 3.53 16.03 13.23
CA PRO A 409 4.43 15.73 12.13
C PRO A 409 4.77 14.23 12.08
N PRO A 410 5.05 13.67 10.88
CA PRO A 410 5.57 12.31 10.74
C PRO A 410 6.96 12.19 11.37
N ARG A 411 7.37 10.95 11.65
CA ARG A 411 8.72 10.58 12.12
C ARG A 411 9.48 9.84 11.01
N PRO A 412 10.11 10.56 10.05
CA PRO A 412 10.66 9.94 8.84
C PRO A 412 11.73 8.88 9.10
N HIS A 413 12.51 9.02 10.17
CA HIS A 413 13.60 8.10 10.52
C HIS A 413 13.19 7.01 11.51
N TRP A 414 11.90 6.92 11.88
CA TRP A 414 11.45 5.95 12.88
C TRP A 414 11.62 4.51 12.39
N VAL A 415 11.17 4.19 11.18
CA VAL A 415 11.28 2.85 10.59
C VAL A 415 12.75 2.42 10.49
N THR A 416 13.62 3.30 10.01
CA THR A 416 15.05 2.99 9.83
C THR A 416 15.80 2.86 11.16
N THR A 417 15.33 3.55 12.21
CA THR A 417 15.84 3.40 13.58
C THR A 417 15.36 2.10 14.22
N TYR A 418 14.08 1.76 14.06
CA TYR A 418 13.45 0.68 14.80
C TYR A 418 13.64 -0.69 14.16
N TYR A 419 13.59 -0.78 12.82
CA TYR A 419 13.67 -2.03 12.05
C TYR A 419 14.99 -2.20 11.28
N GLY A 420 15.76 -1.13 11.12
CA GLY A 420 17.02 -1.10 10.37
C GLY A 420 16.95 -0.19 9.15
N GLY A 421 18.06 0.49 8.86
CA GLY A 421 18.20 1.47 7.77
C GLY A 421 19.26 1.07 6.75
N HIS A 422 20.17 1.98 6.44
CA HIS A 422 21.21 1.81 5.40
C HIS A 422 21.99 0.50 5.48
N ASP A 423 22.34 0.06 6.69
CA ASP A 423 23.13 -1.15 6.90
C ASP A 423 22.29 -2.42 7.12
N ILE A 424 20.98 -2.39 6.86
CA ILE A 424 20.08 -3.53 7.16
C ILE A 424 20.56 -4.83 6.50
N LYS A 425 21.06 -4.79 5.25
CA LYS A 425 21.60 -5.99 4.57
C LYS A 425 22.83 -6.55 5.30
N LEU A 426 23.73 -5.68 5.77
CA LEU A 426 24.91 -6.09 6.52
C LEU A 426 24.53 -6.71 7.87
N ILE A 427 23.57 -6.10 8.58
CA ILE A 427 23.11 -6.58 9.88
C ILE A 427 22.34 -7.90 9.73
N LEU A 428 21.45 -8.01 8.73
CA LEU A 428 20.75 -9.25 8.41
C LEU A 428 21.72 -10.38 8.08
N ARG A 429 22.82 -10.12 7.36
CA ARG A 429 23.85 -11.14 7.11
C ARG A 429 24.48 -11.68 8.40
N ARG A 430 24.61 -10.85 9.44
CA ARG A 430 25.29 -11.20 10.70
C ARG A 430 24.36 -11.79 11.75
N PHE A 431 23.12 -11.33 11.82
CA PHE A 431 22.19 -11.65 12.90
C PHE A 431 20.82 -12.17 12.43
N GLY A 432 20.49 -12.01 11.16
CA GLY A 432 19.23 -12.48 10.60
C GLY A 432 19.30 -13.96 10.22
N SER A 433 18.13 -14.57 10.05
CA SER A 433 17.98 -15.93 9.53
C SER A 433 16.54 -16.19 9.07
N ASN A 434 16.40 -17.13 8.14
CA ASN A 434 15.14 -17.70 7.68
C ASN A 434 14.14 -16.65 7.18
N ILE A 435 14.54 -15.88 6.17
CA ILE A 435 13.66 -14.93 5.48
C ILE A 435 13.79 -15.15 3.98
N ILE A 436 12.67 -15.36 3.30
CA ILE A 436 12.59 -15.28 1.85
C ILE A 436 12.09 -13.88 1.50
N PHE A 437 12.86 -13.15 0.72
CA PHE A 437 12.42 -11.93 0.07
C PHE A 437 12.04 -12.24 -1.38
N SER A 438 10.76 -12.48 -1.65
CA SER A 438 10.30 -12.71 -3.01
C SER A 438 9.92 -11.40 -3.70
N ASN A 439 10.29 -11.22 -4.97
CA ASN A 439 10.03 -9.97 -5.71
C ASN A 439 9.78 -10.23 -7.20
N GLY A 440 8.66 -9.73 -7.72
CA GLY A 440 8.46 -9.59 -9.16
C GLY A 440 9.22 -8.38 -9.70
N LEU A 441 10.08 -8.51 -10.70
CA LEU A 441 10.87 -7.39 -11.24
C LEU A 441 10.07 -6.43 -12.13
N ARG A 442 8.78 -6.72 -12.38
CA ARG A 442 7.81 -5.77 -12.94
C ARG A 442 6.99 -5.06 -11.87
N ASP A 443 7.13 -5.44 -10.61
CA ASP A 443 6.56 -4.68 -9.51
C ASP A 443 7.39 -3.41 -9.28
N PRO A 444 6.81 -2.20 -9.35
CA PRO A 444 7.50 -0.98 -9.01
C PRO A 444 8.10 -0.96 -7.61
N TYR A 445 7.50 -1.65 -6.64
CA TYR A 445 8.03 -1.73 -5.28
C TYR A 445 9.27 -2.62 -5.15
N SER A 446 9.57 -3.45 -6.15
CA SER A 446 10.81 -4.25 -6.18
C SER A 446 12.08 -3.39 -6.11
N SER A 447 12.03 -2.11 -6.52
CA SER A 447 13.16 -1.20 -6.40
C SER A 447 13.56 -0.93 -4.94
N GLY A 448 12.62 -1.06 -4.01
CA GLY A 448 12.86 -0.97 -2.56
C GLY A 448 12.96 -2.33 -1.87
N GLY A 449 12.96 -3.43 -2.62
CA GLY A 449 13.04 -4.79 -2.09
C GLY A 449 14.48 -5.31 -1.94
N VAL A 450 14.61 -6.49 -1.34
CA VAL A 450 15.86 -7.25 -1.32
C VAL A 450 15.87 -8.20 -2.52
N LEU A 451 16.79 -7.97 -3.47
CA LEU A 451 16.84 -8.69 -4.75
C LEU A 451 18.02 -9.68 -4.86
N GLU A 452 18.82 -9.82 -3.80
CA GLU A 452 20.00 -10.68 -3.76
C GLU A 452 20.05 -11.41 -2.42
N ASP A 453 20.58 -12.63 -2.42
CA ASP A 453 20.80 -13.41 -1.20
C ASP A 453 21.70 -12.64 -0.23
N ILE A 454 21.25 -12.52 1.03
CA ILE A 454 21.99 -11.83 2.08
C ILE A 454 22.88 -12.82 2.85
N SER A 455 22.39 -14.06 3.03
CA SER A 455 23.07 -15.17 3.71
C SER A 455 22.55 -16.52 3.20
N GLN A 456 23.04 -17.64 3.76
CA GLN A 456 22.57 -18.98 3.40
C GLN A 456 21.09 -19.25 3.74
N SER A 457 20.48 -18.45 4.63
CA SER A 457 19.07 -18.60 5.04
C SER A 457 18.24 -17.33 4.86
N ILE A 458 18.84 -16.27 4.32
CA ILE A 458 18.13 -15.06 3.91
C ILE A 458 18.27 -14.95 2.40
N LEU A 459 17.25 -15.42 1.71
CA LEU A 459 17.29 -15.71 0.28
C LEU A 459 16.39 -14.74 -0.48
N ALA A 460 16.85 -14.29 -1.65
CA ALA A 460 16.03 -13.54 -2.57
C ALA A 460 15.47 -14.47 -3.65
N VAL A 461 14.15 -14.40 -3.87
CA VAL A 461 13.46 -15.17 -4.91
C VAL A 461 12.81 -14.18 -5.86
N SER A 462 13.51 -13.82 -6.93
CA SER A 462 13.02 -12.83 -7.89
C SER A 462 12.63 -13.43 -9.24
N THR A 463 11.60 -12.86 -9.87
CA THR A 463 11.12 -13.27 -11.20
C THR A 463 11.04 -12.10 -12.15
N VAL A 464 11.56 -12.27 -13.37
CA VAL A 464 11.63 -11.19 -14.38
C VAL A 464 10.25 -10.67 -14.78
N ASN A 465 9.25 -11.55 -14.84
CA ASN A 465 7.89 -11.24 -15.27
C ASN A 465 6.90 -11.12 -14.11
N GLY A 466 7.33 -11.35 -12.86
CA GLY A 466 6.47 -11.21 -11.70
C GLY A 466 6.05 -9.76 -11.50
N SER A 467 4.79 -9.55 -11.14
CA SER A 467 4.27 -8.29 -10.63
C SER A 467 4.07 -8.38 -9.11
N HIS A 468 3.34 -7.42 -8.53
CA HIS A 468 3.19 -7.31 -7.09
C HIS A 468 2.53 -8.55 -6.46
N CYS A 469 3.24 -9.17 -5.52
CA CYS A 469 2.80 -10.25 -4.64
C CYS A 469 2.27 -11.55 -5.30
N LEU A 470 2.55 -11.82 -6.58
CA LEU A 470 1.92 -12.93 -7.31
C LEU A 470 2.14 -14.31 -6.69
N ASP A 471 3.29 -14.52 -6.08
CA ASP A 471 3.68 -15.78 -5.43
C ASP A 471 2.74 -16.15 -4.29
N VAL A 472 2.26 -15.16 -3.52
CA VAL A 472 1.38 -15.41 -2.36
C VAL A 472 -0.11 -15.47 -2.71
N LEU A 473 -0.49 -15.04 -3.92
CA LEU A 473 -1.88 -15.09 -4.39
C LEU A 473 -2.36 -16.53 -4.64
N LEU A 474 -3.68 -16.69 -4.78
CA LEU A 474 -4.32 -17.94 -5.17
C LEU A 474 -3.69 -18.51 -6.45
N PRO A 475 -3.20 -19.76 -6.40
CA PRO A 475 -2.75 -20.43 -7.60
C PRO A 475 -3.91 -20.62 -8.59
N ASP A 476 -3.63 -20.37 -9.86
CA ASP A 476 -4.55 -20.57 -10.97
C ASP A 476 -3.94 -21.53 -11.99
N GLN A 477 -4.77 -22.27 -12.73
CA GLN A 477 -4.29 -23.19 -13.77
C GLN A 477 -3.63 -22.48 -14.95
N SER A 478 -3.95 -21.20 -15.15
CA SER A 478 -3.34 -20.33 -16.15
C SER A 478 -2.03 -19.69 -15.69
N ASP A 479 -1.60 -19.96 -14.45
CA ASP A 479 -0.33 -19.43 -13.96
C ASP A 479 0.83 -19.93 -14.83
N PRO A 480 1.73 -19.02 -15.25
CA PRO A 480 2.86 -19.39 -16.09
C PRO A 480 3.86 -20.23 -15.30
N SER A 481 4.62 -21.08 -16.00
CA SER A 481 5.57 -22.01 -15.38
C SER A 481 6.56 -21.33 -14.45
N TRP A 482 7.04 -20.12 -14.78
CA TRP A 482 7.96 -19.36 -13.94
C TRP A 482 7.35 -18.96 -12.58
N LEU A 483 6.04 -18.75 -12.50
CA LEU A 483 5.35 -18.41 -11.25
C LEU A 483 5.18 -19.67 -10.39
N VAL A 484 4.86 -20.79 -11.03
CA VAL A 484 4.81 -22.10 -10.36
C VAL A 484 6.20 -22.50 -9.82
N GLU A 485 7.25 -22.31 -10.62
CA GLU A 485 8.64 -22.56 -10.21
C GLU A 485 9.07 -21.66 -9.04
N GLN A 486 8.67 -20.38 -9.04
CA GLN A 486 8.90 -19.48 -7.91
C GLN A 486 8.27 -20.04 -6.61
N ARG A 487 6.98 -20.40 -6.64
CA ARG A 487 6.29 -20.95 -5.46
C ARG A 487 6.91 -22.26 -5.00
N ASN A 488 7.30 -23.14 -5.93
CA ASN A 488 7.98 -24.40 -5.59
C ASN A 488 9.31 -24.15 -4.87
N LYS A 489 10.09 -23.17 -5.33
CA LYS A 489 11.35 -22.78 -4.66
C LYS A 489 11.09 -22.25 -3.24
N GLU A 490 10.05 -21.45 -3.05
CA GLU A 490 9.65 -20.95 -1.72
C GLU A 490 9.25 -22.11 -0.78
N ILE A 491 8.48 -23.07 -1.28
CA ILE A 491 8.06 -24.28 -0.54
C ILE A 491 9.30 -25.11 -0.15
N GLU A 492 10.22 -25.37 -1.07
CA GLU A 492 11.45 -26.14 -0.81
C GLU A 492 12.30 -25.51 0.29
N ILE A 493 12.43 -24.18 0.30
CA ILE A 493 13.17 -23.45 1.34
C ILE A 493 12.47 -23.62 2.70
N ILE A 494 11.14 -23.49 2.74
CA ILE A 494 10.35 -23.64 3.98
C ILE A 494 10.42 -25.08 4.50
N ASP A 495 10.36 -26.08 3.63
CA ASP A 495 10.55 -27.50 3.97
C ASP A 495 11.88 -27.72 4.69
N VAL A 496 12.97 -27.15 4.17
CA VAL A 496 14.30 -27.25 4.79
C VAL A 496 14.32 -26.62 6.18
N TRP A 497 13.69 -25.45 6.36
CA TRP A 497 13.63 -24.79 7.67
C TRP A 497 12.86 -25.63 8.69
N ILE A 498 11.69 -26.15 8.32
CA ILE A 498 10.83 -26.94 9.19
C ILE A 498 11.50 -28.28 9.55
N ALA A 499 12.10 -28.96 8.56
CA ALA A 499 12.83 -30.20 8.81
C ALA A 499 14.00 -29.99 9.78
N LYS A 500 14.77 -28.90 9.61
CA LYS A 500 15.85 -28.55 10.52
C LYS A 500 15.35 -28.25 11.93
N TYR A 501 14.25 -27.52 12.07
CA TYR A 501 13.65 -27.22 13.37
C TYR A 501 13.28 -28.49 14.14
N TYR A 502 12.64 -29.46 13.49
CA TYR A 502 12.33 -30.73 14.15
C TYR A 502 13.56 -31.55 14.49
N ALA A 503 14.60 -31.52 13.64
CA ALA A 503 15.87 -32.16 13.98
C ALA A 503 16.52 -31.54 15.21
N ASP A 504 16.48 -30.21 15.35
CA ASP A 504 17.02 -29.48 16.50
C ASP A 504 16.25 -29.78 17.80
N LEU A 505 14.95 -30.10 17.74
CA LEU A 505 14.16 -30.50 18.93
C LEU A 505 14.48 -31.90 19.47
N LEU A 506 15.18 -32.74 18.69
CA LEU A 506 15.55 -34.11 19.10
C LEU A 506 16.91 -34.17 19.83
N VAL A 507 17.65 -33.07 19.85
CA VAL A 507 18.97 -32.92 20.50
C VAL A 507 18.78 -32.23 21.85
#